data_AF-A0A7R9MER0-F1
#
_entry.id   AF-A0A7R9MER0-F1
#
_cell.length_a   1.000
_cell.length_b   1.000
_cell.length_c   1.000
_cell.angle_alpha   90.00
_cell.angle_beta   90.00
_cell.angle_gamma   90.00
#
_symmetry.space_group_name_H-M   'P 1'
#
loop_
_entity.id
_entity.type
_entity.pdbx_description
1 polymer ?
#
loop_
_entity_poly.entity_id
_entity_poly.type
_entity_poly.pdbx_seq_one_letter_code
_entity_poly.pdbx_strand_id
1 'polypeptide(L)'
;MQYAGCGEPALPITVTKKTVTDGNGAKQLIHEWAHYRYGVFNEFGFKSDPLYPAYYSIAGNPNTSEILINSCADREFSYSTETGTGSKCELDTSNTTGLPTDDHCQPILTQTNKFESSLMFAHSVESVKHFCGDTRSGGQGSHRHNSKSPNKQNVL
;
A
#
# COMPACT_ATOMS: atom_id res chain seq x y z
N MET A 1 -6.46 11.57 3.41
CA MET A 1 -5.45 11.88 4.46
C MET A 1 -5.98 11.35 5.79
N GLN A 2 -5.24 10.50 6.48
CA GLN A 2 -5.73 9.82 7.68
C GLN A 2 -5.45 10.65 8.93
N TYR A 3 -6.52 11.15 9.55
CA TYR A 3 -6.49 12.15 10.63
C TYR A 3 -6.46 11.54 12.04
N ALA A 4 -7.09 10.38 12.23
CA ALA A 4 -7.29 9.74 13.52
C ALA A 4 -6.98 8.22 13.45
N GLY A 5 -7.31 7.49 14.53
CA GLY A 5 -7.10 6.04 14.62
C GLY A 5 -8.05 5.21 13.74
N CYS A 6 -7.85 3.90 13.72
CA CYS A 6 -8.75 2.98 13.00
C CYS A 6 -10.19 3.12 13.53
N GLY A 7 -11.17 3.19 12.64
CA GLY A 7 -12.57 3.34 13.01
C GLY A 7 -13.01 4.77 13.29
N GLU A 8 -12.09 5.73 13.39
CA GLU A 8 -12.39 7.14 13.62
C GLU A 8 -12.50 7.91 12.30
N PRO A 9 -13.65 8.57 12.03
CA PRO A 9 -13.85 9.38 10.84
C PRO A 9 -12.78 10.45 10.63
N ALA A 10 -12.31 10.61 9.39
CA ALA A 10 -11.36 11.67 9.03
C ALA A 10 -12.04 13.05 8.91
N LEU A 11 -11.23 14.10 8.68
CA LEU A 11 -11.72 15.45 8.42
C LEU A 11 -12.48 15.57 7.09
N PRO A 12 -13.33 16.61 6.91
CA PRO A 12 -14.04 16.84 5.66
C PRO A 12 -13.11 16.85 4.44
N ILE A 13 -13.53 16.16 3.37
CA ILE A 13 -12.78 16.08 2.12
C ILE A 13 -13.30 17.11 1.10
N THR A 14 -12.37 17.82 0.44
CA THR A 14 -12.69 18.73 -0.66
C THR A 14 -12.40 18.04 -1.98
N VAL A 15 -13.41 17.91 -2.84
CA VAL A 15 -13.32 17.15 -4.09
C VAL A 15 -13.60 18.10 -5.25
N THR A 16 -12.76 18.06 -6.29
CA THR A 16 -12.99 18.86 -7.50
C THR A 16 -13.94 18.13 -8.45
N LYS A 17 -14.71 18.88 -9.25
CA LYS A 17 -15.58 18.30 -10.29
C LYS A 17 -14.83 17.33 -11.22
N LYS A 18 -13.58 17.64 -11.56
CA LYS A 18 -12.71 16.80 -12.39
C LYS A 18 -12.47 15.41 -11.76
N THR A 19 -12.33 15.35 -10.45
CA THR A 19 -12.15 14.10 -9.69
C THR A 19 -13.39 13.21 -9.78
N VAL A 20 -14.59 13.76 -9.97
CA VAL A 20 -15.83 12.97 -10.03
C VAL A 20 -16.09 12.41 -11.43
N THR A 21 -15.53 13.03 -12.47
CA THR A 21 -15.86 12.71 -13.88
C THR A 21 -14.87 11.76 -14.57
N ASP A 22 -13.77 11.40 -13.93
CA ASP A 22 -12.76 10.46 -14.44
C ASP A 22 -12.81 9.14 -13.65
N GLY A 23 -12.62 8.00 -14.31
CA GLY A 23 -12.68 6.68 -13.68
C GLY A 23 -11.65 6.49 -12.56
N ASN A 24 -10.43 7.02 -12.74
CA ASN A 24 -9.42 7.06 -11.68
C ASN A 24 -9.79 8.05 -10.57
N GLY A 25 -10.41 9.17 -10.94
CA GLY A 25 -10.91 10.14 -9.97
C GLY A 25 -12.01 9.57 -9.08
N ALA A 26 -12.92 8.75 -9.63
CA ALA A 26 -13.96 8.08 -8.84
C ALA A 26 -13.35 7.10 -7.81
N LYS A 27 -12.30 6.35 -8.19
CA LYS A 27 -11.58 5.48 -7.24
C LYS A 27 -10.86 6.28 -6.15
N GLN A 28 -10.20 7.39 -6.51
CA GLN A 28 -9.62 8.31 -5.53
C GLN A 28 -10.68 8.85 -4.56
N LEU A 29 -11.85 9.23 -5.07
CA LEU A 29 -12.95 9.72 -4.24
C LEU A 29 -13.41 8.67 -3.24
N ILE A 30 -13.61 7.43 -3.67
CA ILE A 30 -14.03 6.35 -2.76
C ILE A 30 -12.92 6.06 -1.73
N HIS A 31 -11.64 6.12 -2.13
CA HIS A 31 -10.51 5.98 -1.22
C HIS A 31 -10.54 7.04 -0.11
N GLU A 32 -10.67 8.32 -0.46
CA GLU A 32 -10.76 9.41 0.53
C GLU A 32 -12.06 9.37 1.34
N TRP A 33 -13.18 8.93 0.72
CA TRP A 33 -14.44 8.77 1.43
C TRP A 33 -14.37 7.62 2.45
N ALA A 34 -13.64 6.54 2.16
CA ALA A 34 -13.44 5.45 3.11
C ALA A 34 -12.64 5.90 4.34
N HIS A 35 -11.58 6.68 4.14
CA HIS A 35 -10.89 7.39 5.23
C HIS A 35 -11.87 8.24 6.05
N TYR A 36 -12.65 9.08 5.37
CA TYR A 36 -13.61 9.97 6.01
C TYR A 36 -14.68 9.23 6.81
N ARG A 37 -15.28 8.16 6.24
CA ARG A 37 -16.45 7.51 6.83
C ARG A 37 -16.09 6.48 7.89
N TYR A 38 -15.01 5.73 7.65
CA TYR A 38 -14.67 4.52 8.41
C TYR A 38 -13.31 4.59 9.11
N GLY A 39 -12.45 5.57 8.81
CA GLY A 39 -11.13 5.66 9.42
C GLY A 39 -10.17 4.52 9.05
N VAL A 40 -10.33 3.88 7.89
CA VAL A 40 -9.47 2.77 7.45
C VAL A 40 -8.04 3.23 7.15
N PHE A 41 -7.03 2.39 7.41
CA PHE A 41 -5.64 2.71 7.11
C PHE A 41 -5.28 2.58 5.63
N ASN A 42 -4.31 3.38 5.18
CA ASN A 42 -3.59 3.08 3.94
C ASN A 42 -2.83 1.76 4.11
N GLU A 43 -2.91 0.92 3.09
CA GLU A 43 -2.27 -0.39 3.03
C GLU A 43 -1.02 -0.38 2.13
N PHE A 44 -0.50 0.82 1.85
CA PHE A 44 0.82 1.03 1.27
C PHE A 44 1.73 1.71 2.29
N GLY A 45 3.02 1.43 2.20
CA GLY A 45 4.03 2.17 2.95
C GLY A 45 4.46 3.44 2.24
N PHE A 46 5.06 4.36 3.00
CA PHE A 46 5.53 5.65 2.53
C PHE A 46 7.05 5.64 2.34
N LYS A 47 7.47 6.45 1.37
CA LYS A 47 8.88 6.76 1.16
C LYS A 47 9.45 7.51 2.38
N SER A 48 10.68 7.17 2.77
CA SER A 48 11.38 7.74 3.93
C SER A 48 10.66 7.62 5.28
N ASP A 49 9.60 6.82 5.38
CA ASP A 49 8.91 6.56 6.65
C ASP A 49 9.53 5.33 7.33
N PRO A 50 10.21 5.49 8.48
CA PRO A 50 10.87 4.38 9.16
C PRO A 50 9.89 3.44 9.87
N LEU A 51 8.66 3.88 10.14
CA LEU A 51 7.62 3.08 10.80
C LEU A 51 6.78 2.33 9.77
N TYR A 52 6.52 2.96 8.62
CA TYR A 52 5.65 2.42 7.58
C TYR A 52 6.34 2.46 6.21
N PRO A 53 7.47 1.75 6.01
CA PRO A 53 8.23 1.83 4.77
C PRO A 53 7.49 1.18 3.59
N ALA A 54 7.72 1.70 2.38
CA ALA A 54 7.14 1.16 1.14
C ALA A 54 7.56 -0.30 0.86
N TYR A 55 8.74 -0.71 1.32
CA TYR A 55 9.27 -2.06 1.19
C TYR A 55 10.11 -2.41 2.43
N TYR A 56 10.31 -3.70 2.67
CA TYR A 56 11.05 -4.20 3.83
C TYR A 56 11.57 -5.62 3.56
N SER A 57 12.41 -6.14 4.45
CA SER A 57 12.82 -7.55 4.48
C SER A 57 12.69 -8.11 5.89
N ILE A 58 12.78 -9.43 6.03
CA ILE A 58 12.74 -10.08 7.34
C ILE A 58 14.14 -10.02 7.96
N ALA A 59 14.31 -9.15 8.96
CA ALA A 59 15.59 -8.95 9.65
C ALA A 59 16.13 -10.24 10.27
N GLY A 60 17.46 -10.41 10.24
CA GLY A 60 18.14 -11.54 10.88
C GLY A 60 17.98 -12.90 10.19
N ASN A 61 17.39 -12.96 9.00
CA ASN A 61 17.33 -14.18 8.20
C ASN A 61 18.27 -14.08 6.98
N PRO A 62 19.49 -14.65 7.05
CA PRO A 62 20.47 -14.58 5.97
C PRO A 62 20.06 -15.36 4.71
N ASN A 63 19.01 -16.17 4.76
CA ASN A 63 18.48 -16.93 3.62
C ASN A 63 17.30 -16.22 2.94
N THR A 64 16.83 -15.09 3.46
CA THR A 64 15.71 -14.32 2.89
C THR A 64 16.13 -12.87 2.70
N SER A 65 17.03 -12.62 1.75
CA SER A 65 17.22 -11.29 1.16
C SER A 65 16.06 -10.87 0.26
N GLU A 66 14.89 -11.51 0.44
CA GLU A 66 13.69 -11.20 -0.32
C GLU A 66 13.13 -9.87 0.18
N ILE A 67 13.07 -8.92 -0.75
CA ILE A 67 12.46 -7.62 -0.51
C ILE A 67 10.95 -7.78 -0.73
N LEU A 68 10.20 -7.48 0.33
CA LEU A 68 8.74 -7.52 0.35
C LEU A 68 8.20 -6.10 0.21
N ILE A 69 7.21 -5.93 -0.67
CA ILE A 69 6.50 -4.65 -0.80
C ILE A 69 5.39 -4.60 0.23
N ASN A 70 5.31 -3.49 0.96
CA ASN A 70 4.21 -3.21 1.87
C ASN A 70 2.95 -2.94 1.05
N SER A 71 2.19 -4.00 0.81
CA SER A 71 1.12 -4.04 -0.18
C SER A 71 -0.03 -4.91 0.29
N CYS A 72 -1.19 -4.69 -0.32
CA CYS A 72 -2.30 -5.62 -0.24
C CYS A 72 -2.88 -5.93 -1.63
N ALA A 73 -2.39 -7.02 -2.19
CA ALA A 73 -2.76 -7.57 -3.49
C ALA A 73 -3.08 -9.07 -3.36
N ASP A 74 -3.85 -9.59 -4.30
CA ASP A 74 -4.33 -10.97 -4.28
C ASP A 74 -3.27 -12.04 -4.61
N ARG A 75 -2.15 -11.58 -5.19
CA ARG A 75 -1.01 -12.36 -5.65
C ARG A 75 0.21 -11.46 -5.86
N GLU A 76 1.35 -12.05 -6.19
CA GLU A 76 2.54 -11.32 -6.60
C GLU A 76 2.28 -10.45 -7.84
N PHE A 77 2.90 -9.27 -7.87
CA PHE A 77 2.77 -8.31 -8.96
C PHE A 77 4.14 -7.78 -9.37
N SER A 78 4.23 -7.28 -10.60
CA SER A 78 5.46 -6.68 -11.11
C SER A 78 5.55 -5.20 -10.76
N TYR A 79 6.75 -4.73 -10.45
CA TYR A 79 7.05 -3.32 -10.21
C TYR A 79 8.38 -2.93 -10.87
N SER A 80 8.50 -1.66 -11.23
CA SER A 80 9.79 -1.01 -11.49
C SER A 80 10.24 -0.27 -10.24
N THR A 81 11.47 0.23 -10.26
CA THR A 81 12.08 0.94 -9.12
C THR A 81 12.60 2.27 -9.59
N GLU A 82 12.16 3.34 -8.94
CA GLU A 82 12.51 4.70 -9.31
C GLU A 82 12.77 5.56 -8.07
N THR A 83 13.65 6.54 -8.23
CA THR A 83 13.84 7.60 -7.23
C THR A 83 12.72 8.64 -7.35
N GLY A 84 12.64 9.56 -6.38
CA GLY A 84 11.72 10.71 -6.46
C GLY A 84 11.94 11.62 -7.68
N THR A 85 13.09 11.49 -8.36
CA THR A 85 13.43 12.23 -9.60
C THR A 85 13.17 11.42 -10.87
N GLY A 86 12.62 10.21 -10.76
CA GLY A 86 12.36 9.31 -11.90
C GLY A 86 13.61 8.57 -12.42
N SER A 87 14.72 8.60 -11.68
CA SER A 87 15.92 7.83 -12.05
C SER A 87 15.77 6.39 -11.56
N LYS A 88 16.26 5.41 -12.34
CA LYS A 88 16.26 4.01 -11.90
C LYS A 88 17.14 3.83 -10.66
N CYS A 89 16.71 2.96 -9.75
CA CYS A 89 17.41 2.62 -8.52
C CYS A 89 17.21 1.13 -8.19
N GLU A 90 17.94 0.61 -7.21
CA GLU A 90 17.77 -0.76 -6.70
C GLU A 90 17.26 -0.68 -5.27
N LEU A 91 16.28 -1.53 -4.94
CA LEU A 91 15.79 -1.62 -3.57
C LEU A 91 16.85 -2.35 -2.74
N ASP A 92 17.15 -1.81 -1.56
CA ASP A 92 18.07 -2.43 -0.62
C ASP A 92 17.58 -2.23 0.81
N THR A 93 17.87 -3.21 1.68
CA THR A 93 17.39 -3.23 3.06
C THR A 93 18.51 -3.62 4.01
N SER A 94 18.49 -3.06 5.21
CA SER A 94 19.46 -3.41 6.23
C SER A 94 19.18 -4.81 6.78
N ASN A 95 20.16 -5.71 6.72
CA ASN A 95 20.03 -7.05 7.28
C ASN A 95 19.73 -7.09 8.79
N THR A 96 20.07 -6.01 9.53
CA THR A 96 19.84 -5.93 10.98
C THR A 96 18.45 -5.42 11.34
N THR A 97 17.86 -4.54 10.53
CA THR A 97 16.56 -3.92 10.84
C THR A 97 15.43 -4.34 9.89
N GLY A 98 15.76 -4.86 8.72
CA GLY A 98 14.81 -5.18 7.65
C GLY A 98 14.25 -3.94 6.93
N LEU A 99 14.74 -2.74 7.25
CA LEU A 99 14.24 -1.48 6.72
C LEU A 99 15.03 -1.03 5.48
N PRO A 100 14.41 -0.24 4.58
CA PRO A 100 15.09 0.41 3.46
C PRO A 100 16.39 1.12 3.86
N THR A 101 17.46 0.89 3.10
CA THR A 101 18.72 1.65 3.23
C THR A 101 18.72 2.90 2.36
N ASP A 102 18.03 2.85 1.21
CA ASP A 102 17.78 3.98 0.35
C ASP A 102 16.35 4.49 0.56
N ASP A 103 16.24 5.66 1.17
CA ASP A 103 14.97 6.34 1.41
C ASP A 103 14.46 7.08 0.16
N HIS A 104 15.26 7.17 -0.90
CA HIS A 104 14.91 7.82 -2.16
C HIS A 104 14.26 6.89 -3.19
N CYS A 105 14.59 5.60 -3.14
CA CYS A 105 14.12 4.56 -4.05
C CYS A 105 12.76 3.98 -3.60
N GLN A 106 11.84 3.78 -4.55
CA GLN A 106 10.52 3.22 -4.27
C GLN A 106 10.05 2.29 -5.40
N PRO A 107 9.22 1.28 -5.06
CA PRO A 107 8.55 0.45 -6.05
C PRO A 107 7.45 1.24 -6.75
N ILE A 108 7.38 1.13 -8.08
CA ILE A 108 6.33 1.69 -8.92
C ILE A 108 5.58 0.54 -9.59
N LEU A 109 4.28 0.44 -9.36
CA LEU A 109 3.47 -0.65 -9.89
C LEU A 109 3.49 -0.66 -11.42
N THR A 110 3.73 -1.83 -11.99
CA THR A 110 3.64 -2.08 -13.44
C THR A 110 2.58 -3.15 -13.69
N GLN A 111 2.05 -3.20 -14.92
CA GLN A 111 1.05 -4.22 -15.30
C GLN A 111 -0.17 -4.24 -14.36
N THR A 112 -0.76 -3.08 -14.10
CA THR A 112 -1.88 -2.84 -13.18
C THR A 112 -3.21 -3.53 -13.54
N ASN A 113 -3.21 -4.37 -14.58
CA ASN A 113 -4.33 -5.20 -15.02
C ASN A 113 -4.12 -6.70 -14.75
N LYS A 114 -3.01 -7.10 -14.09
CA LYS A 114 -2.63 -8.50 -13.85
C LYS A 114 -2.90 -9.01 -12.44
N PHE A 115 -3.32 -8.13 -11.53
CA PHE A 115 -3.60 -8.47 -10.14
C PHE A 115 -4.80 -7.67 -9.64
N GLU A 116 -5.39 -8.14 -8.54
CA GLU A 116 -6.43 -7.44 -7.81
C GLU A 116 -5.82 -6.76 -6.60
N SER A 117 -6.15 -5.50 -6.40
CA SER A 117 -5.64 -4.68 -5.30
C SER A 117 -6.75 -4.28 -4.36
N SER A 118 -6.38 -4.07 -3.10
CA SER A 118 -7.19 -3.27 -2.20
C SER A 118 -7.28 -1.81 -2.67
N LEU A 119 -8.43 -1.18 -2.42
CA LEU A 119 -8.61 0.26 -2.65
C LEU A 119 -7.66 1.11 -1.79
N MET A 120 -7.25 0.58 -0.63
CA MET A 120 -6.35 1.27 0.31
C MET A 120 -4.88 1.04 0.02
N PHE A 121 -4.54 0.10 -0.86
CA PHE A 121 -3.18 -0.12 -1.35
C PHE A 121 -2.93 0.68 -2.64
N ALA A 122 -3.66 0.38 -3.71
CA ALA A 122 -3.41 0.98 -5.03
C ALA A 122 -4.72 1.20 -5.80
N HIS A 123 -5.37 2.34 -5.55
CA HIS A 123 -6.62 2.72 -6.22
C HIS A 123 -6.46 2.94 -7.74
N SER A 124 -5.24 3.10 -8.26
CA SER A 124 -4.95 3.24 -9.69
C SER A 124 -4.94 1.91 -10.46
N VAL A 125 -4.96 0.78 -9.75
CA VAL A 125 -5.05 -0.56 -10.35
C VAL A 125 -6.41 -0.74 -11.02
N GLU A 126 -6.45 -1.39 -12.19
CA GLU A 126 -7.71 -1.53 -12.94
C GLU A 126 -8.73 -2.35 -12.14
N SER A 127 -8.28 -3.49 -11.60
CA SER A 127 -9.08 -4.41 -10.77
C SER A 127 -8.93 -4.07 -9.28
N VAL A 128 -9.70 -3.08 -8.83
CA VAL A 128 -9.89 -2.81 -7.39
C VAL A 128 -11.26 -3.33 -7.00
N LYS A 129 -11.30 -4.37 -6.17
CA LYS A 129 -12.56 -5.06 -5.83
C LYS A 129 -12.92 -5.03 -4.34
N HIS A 130 -11.94 -4.85 -3.45
CA HIS A 130 -12.13 -5.04 -2.02
C HIS A 130 -11.28 -4.09 -1.15
N PHE A 131 -11.61 -4.04 0.14
CA PHE A 131 -10.66 -3.69 1.20
C PHE A 131 -10.03 -4.99 1.69
N CYS A 132 -8.76 -4.98 2.11
CA CYS A 132 -8.23 -6.15 2.78
C CYS A 132 -8.84 -6.29 4.17
N GLY A 133 -8.86 -7.52 4.68
CA GLY A 133 -9.47 -7.83 5.98
C GLY A 133 -9.10 -9.22 6.48
N ASP A 134 -9.59 -9.56 7.67
CA ASP A 134 -9.17 -10.78 8.37
C ASP A 134 -9.87 -12.06 7.89
N THR A 135 -11.07 -11.90 7.31
CA THR A 135 -11.96 -12.99 6.93
C THR A 135 -11.78 -13.43 5.49
N ARG A 136 -11.85 -14.76 5.25
CA ARG A 136 -11.97 -15.38 3.92
C ARG A 136 -13.32 -15.07 3.29
N SER A 137 -13.56 -13.83 2.89
CA SER A 137 -14.73 -13.49 2.09
C SER A 137 -14.45 -13.94 0.65
N GLY A 138 -15.07 -15.04 0.22
CA GLY A 138 -15.03 -15.45 -1.20
C GLY A 138 -14.14 -16.65 -1.56
N GLY A 139 -13.82 -17.54 -0.62
CA GLY A 139 -13.37 -18.88 -0.98
C GLY A 139 -12.01 -19.00 -1.67
N GLN A 140 -11.10 -18.04 -1.55
CA GLN A 140 -9.64 -18.23 -1.63
C GLN A 140 -8.98 -17.17 -0.74
N GLY A 141 -7.87 -17.47 -0.07
CA GLY A 141 -7.24 -16.61 0.93
C GLY A 141 -6.57 -15.33 0.41
N SER A 142 -7.10 -14.70 -0.64
CA SER A 142 -6.41 -13.66 -1.43
C SER A 142 -6.35 -12.26 -0.81
N HIS A 143 -7.14 -11.91 0.20
CA HIS A 143 -7.22 -10.50 0.64
C HIS A 143 -6.95 -10.32 2.14
N ARG A 144 -6.03 -11.13 2.68
CA ARG A 144 -5.65 -11.04 4.09
C ARG A 144 -4.60 -9.96 4.28
N HIS A 145 -4.74 -9.18 5.34
CA HIS A 145 -3.62 -8.36 5.79
C HIS A 145 -2.42 -9.25 6.08
N ASN A 146 -1.26 -8.86 5.53
CA ASN A 146 -0.01 -9.44 5.96
C ASN A 146 0.31 -8.91 7.36
N SER A 147 -0.04 -9.67 8.40
CA SER A 147 0.18 -9.33 9.82
C SER A 147 1.65 -9.05 10.21
N LYS A 148 2.61 -9.39 9.34
CA LYS A 148 4.04 -9.13 9.56
C LYS A 148 4.53 -7.86 8.85
N SER A 149 3.68 -7.22 8.05
CA SER A 149 4.08 -6.03 7.31
C SER A 149 4.16 -4.81 8.24
N PRO A 150 5.19 -3.97 8.13
CA PRO A 150 5.29 -2.74 8.92
C PRO A 150 4.35 -1.67 8.34
N ASN A 151 3.05 -1.75 8.65
CA ASN A 151 2.06 -0.76 8.25
C ASN A 151 1.18 -0.36 9.44
N LYS A 152 0.43 0.73 9.29
CA LYS A 152 -0.41 1.28 10.37
C LYS A 152 -1.44 0.27 10.87
N GLN A 153 -1.98 -0.56 9.97
CA GLN A 153 -2.96 -1.60 10.30
C GLN A 153 -2.43 -2.65 11.28
N ASN A 154 -1.11 -2.90 11.30
CA ASN A 154 -0.50 -3.90 12.18
C ASN A 154 0.15 -3.30 13.44
N VAL A 155 0.29 -1.97 13.52
CA VAL A 155 0.98 -1.28 14.62
C VAL A 155 0.02 -0.65 15.63
N LEU A 156 -1.18 -0.26 15.20
CA LEU A 156 -2.21 0.43 15.99
C LEU A 156 -3.45 -0.44 16.17
#